data_AF-R1DNC2-F1
#
_entry.id   AF-R1DNC2-F1
#
_cell.length_a   1.000
_cell.length_b   1.000
_cell.length_c   1.000
_cell.angle_alpha   90.00
_cell.angle_beta   90.00
_cell.angle_gamma   90.00
#
_symmetry.space_group_name_H-M   'P 1'
#
loop_
_entity.id
_entity.type
_entity.pdbx_description
1 polymer ?
#
loop_
_entity_poly.entity_id
_entity_poly.type
_entity_poly.pdbx_seq_one_letter_code
_entity_poly.pdbx_strand_id
1 'polypeptide(L)'
;MDPFHSCEIGMVWLVGVAAGAMGGDHSHGGMESHGHIHGGMEGDTGQHSQNAGMASMYCGATDCPSSVKLIADAVAMHAGTDASHTGMAIRFSCDNAVDLARGMAPHHSGAVQMCQTLFAYTTAGVPTADHMAARDPVLHTLCNSIVATQNKEIDFLERWLAEHAGPAGTCGGDDAVALLDTHGMGMPMGCYDLNGRECVTSGVVGAYVQVNADMHVRMAGSMACDPNLDFVHGMIPHHVGAVDMCSVYTAFRAHGIGASEHVEVTSLCANITAAQNAEVAQLKAWLAARGYDPDGGDYSCMGASAGADSCPCSGVTPCNHHGTCERRVAAGSAGKRPEQWVDEGGECEPDAPDCVSAAAAVPHTSHSAGTVGEHSHAAGEHSPSMRAGARKDPHLSFAHGGHADFRGRNGAYYGFFSEPGLAVNVKVEEASFSIKRGALTVDGTFLTELHVVARVGGTKRKLFLASFWASELNENNWGWRVINGSCAGHVFQLGKGGFRRCEELGIEVDMASAAFSTRNWTITVRGNRGPNHRLDVSFLAAGDAAQARPHGLVGQSFSSLSPRYGKQDVYPASGHFVTSAQAEGAIEGTSEMYQVASAHDTRFVFSRFDAVEAP
;
A
#
# COMPACT_ATOMS: atom_id res chain seq x y z
N MET A 1 -7.11 -26.85 66.16
CA MET A 1 -7.58 -25.57 65.61
C MET A 1 -8.17 -25.88 64.26
N ASP A 2 -9.46 -25.61 64.12
CA ASP A 2 -10.28 -25.76 62.91
C ASP A 2 -9.99 -24.64 61.88
N PRO A 3 -10.54 -24.68 60.64
CA PRO A 3 -10.78 -25.83 59.75
C PRO A 3 -10.29 -25.45 58.30
N PHE A 4 -10.82 -25.87 57.13
CA PHE A 4 -11.80 -26.86 56.63
C PHE A 4 -11.40 -27.18 55.16
N HIS A 5 -11.62 -28.41 54.65
CA HIS A 5 -11.80 -28.73 53.21
C HIS A 5 -12.37 -30.15 53.02
N SER A 6 -12.88 -30.46 51.82
CA SER A 6 -13.59 -31.70 51.39
C SER A 6 -15.06 -31.79 51.83
N CYS A 7 -16.01 -32.40 51.10
CA CYS A 7 -15.98 -33.04 49.77
C CYS A 7 -17.39 -33.12 49.13
N GLU A 8 -17.48 -32.88 47.81
CA GLU A 8 -18.05 -33.74 46.74
C GLU A 8 -19.50 -34.35 46.72
N ILE A 9 -19.94 -34.58 45.47
CA ILE A 9 -20.93 -35.56 44.94
C ILE A 9 -22.45 -35.28 45.09
N GLY A 10 -23.16 -35.22 43.95
CA GLY A 10 -24.19 -36.25 43.70
C GLY A 10 -25.57 -35.89 43.12
N MET A 11 -25.76 -36.27 41.85
CA MET A 11 -26.99 -36.80 41.23
C MET A 11 -28.24 -35.93 40.92
N VAL A 12 -28.82 -36.29 39.77
CA VAL A 12 -30.04 -35.80 39.10
C VAL A 12 -31.26 -36.63 39.51
N TRP A 13 -32.48 -36.07 39.53
CA TRP A 13 -33.68 -36.59 38.81
C TRP A 13 -35.03 -35.91 39.15
N LEU A 14 -35.86 -35.77 38.10
CA LEU A 14 -37.34 -35.82 38.03
C LEU A 14 -38.26 -34.66 38.51
N VAL A 15 -38.96 -34.11 37.50
CA VAL A 15 -40.43 -33.90 37.38
C VAL A 15 -41.08 -32.71 38.10
N GLY A 16 -41.86 -31.94 37.30
CA GLY A 16 -42.84 -30.96 37.77
C GLY A 16 -43.64 -30.33 36.62
N VAL A 17 -44.61 -31.04 36.04
CA VAL A 17 -45.59 -30.46 35.10
C VAL A 17 -46.72 -29.80 35.88
N ALA A 18 -47.09 -28.56 35.54
CA ALA A 18 -48.38 -27.98 35.91
C ALA A 18 -48.86 -26.99 34.84
N ALA A 19 -50.12 -27.15 34.40
CA ALA A 19 -50.78 -26.25 33.47
C ALA A 19 -51.69 -25.25 34.22
N GLY A 20 -51.92 -24.09 33.62
CA GLY A 20 -52.92 -23.10 34.06
C GLY A 20 -53.44 -22.34 32.84
N ALA A 21 -54.76 -22.20 32.72
CA ALA A 21 -55.42 -21.74 31.50
C ALA A 21 -56.50 -20.67 31.77
N MET A 22 -57.06 -20.13 30.67
CA MET A 22 -58.25 -19.26 30.58
C MET A 22 -58.02 -17.78 30.97
N GLY A 23 -58.56 -16.79 30.25
CA GLY A 23 -59.37 -16.75 29.03
C GLY A 23 -60.02 -15.36 28.85
N GLY A 24 -60.58 -14.99 27.68
CA GLY A 24 -61.32 -13.72 27.53
C GLY A 24 -61.47 -13.21 26.09
N ASP A 25 -62.70 -13.18 25.61
CA ASP A 25 -63.14 -13.12 24.20
C ASP A 25 -63.29 -11.74 23.50
N HIS A 26 -63.38 -11.80 22.16
CA HIS A 26 -64.10 -10.92 21.20
C HIS A 26 -63.77 -9.41 21.12
N SER A 27 -63.44 -8.85 19.95
CA SER A 27 -64.42 -8.60 18.87
C SER A 27 -63.78 -8.05 17.57
N HIS A 28 -64.45 -8.21 16.41
CA HIS A 28 -64.02 -7.65 15.12
C HIS A 28 -64.53 -6.22 14.90
N GLY A 29 -63.66 -5.38 14.33
CA GLY A 29 -64.03 -4.10 13.71
C GLY A 29 -62.87 -3.59 12.85
N GLY A 30 -63.03 -3.62 11.53
CA GLY A 30 -62.02 -3.11 10.60
C GLY A 30 -62.20 -1.61 10.35
N MET A 31 -61.10 -0.86 10.35
CA MET A 31 -60.99 0.47 9.75
C MET A 31 -59.55 0.67 9.26
N GLU A 32 -59.42 1.05 7.99
CA GLU A 32 -58.14 1.48 7.41
C GLU A 32 -57.70 2.80 8.06
N SER A 33 -56.42 2.90 8.41
CA SER A 33 -55.83 4.14 8.92
C SER A 33 -54.33 4.18 8.63
N HIS A 34 -53.88 5.24 7.97
CA HIS A 34 -52.45 5.49 7.74
C HIS A 34 -51.76 5.82 9.06
N GLY A 35 -50.96 4.88 9.58
CA GLY A 35 -50.14 5.08 10.77
C GLY A 35 -48.68 5.33 10.44
N HIS A 36 -48.24 6.59 10.50
CA HIS A 36 -46.82 6.90 10.67
C HIS A 36 -46.34 6.37 12.02
N ILE A 37 -45.38 5.44 12.01
CA ILE A 37 -44.75 4.95 13.25
C ILE A 37 -43.53 5.83 13.56
N HIS A 38 -43.67 6.72 14.53
CA HIS A 38 -42.53 7.27 15.26
C HIS A 38 -42.05 6.22 16.28
N GLY A 39 -40.92 5.57 15.98
CA GLY A 39 -40.15 4.79 16.96
C GLY A 39 -39.23 5.72 17.78
N GLY A 40 -38.94 5.35 19.03
CA GLY A 40 -38.22 6.20 19.97
C GLY A 40 -36.73 6.39 19.65
N MET A 41 -36.25 7.63 19.76
CA MET A 41 -34.83 7.96 19.71
C MET A 41 -34.21 7.87 21.12
N GLU A 42 -33.44 6.82 21.38
CA GLU A 42 -32.37 6.81 22.39
C GLU A 42 -31.52 5.54 22.19
N GLY A 43 -30.47 5.63 21.34
CA GLY A 43 -29.51 4.54 21.09
C GLY A 43 -28.87 4.48 19.69
N ASP A 44 -29.53 5.02 18.66
CA ASP A 44 -29.29 4.62 17.25
C ASP A 44 -28.41 5.59 16.40
N THR A 45 -27.83 6.63 17.00
CA THR A 45 -27.13 7.67 16.21
C THR A 45 -25.79 7.20 15.62
N GLY A 46 -25.17 6.16 16.18
CA GLY A 46 -23.88 5.62 15.72
C GLY A 46 -24.00 4.74 14.48
N GLN A 47 -24.92 3.78 14.47
CA GLN A 47 -25.08 2.81 13.37
C GLN A 47 -25.63 3.47 12.10
N HIS A 48 -26.55 4.43 12.23
CA HIS A 48 -27.02 5.22 11.09
C HIS A 48 -25.91 6.03 10.40
N SER A 49 -24.92 6.54 11.15
CA SER A 49 -23.78 7.26 10.56
C SER A 49 -22.82 6.32 9.82
N GLN A 50 -22.65 5.09 10.31
CA GLN A 50 -21.78 4.08 9.72
C GLN A 50 -22.33 3.56 8.38
N ASN A 51 -23.62 3.23 8.34
CA ASN A 51 -24.24 2.76 7.09
C ASN A 51 -24.23 3.84 5.98
N ALA A 52 -24.26 5.13 6.36
CA ALA A 52 -24.12 6.25 5.43
C ALA A 52 -22.69 6.41 4.88
N GLY A 53 -21.66 6.15 5.70
CA GLY A 53 -20.25 6.22 5.28
C GLY A 53 -19.85 5.13 4.28
N MET A 54 -20.26 3.88 4.51
CA MET A 54 -20.01 2.79 3.55
C MET A 54 -20.75 3.01 2.21
N ALA A 55 -21.97 3.56 2.25
CA ALA A 55 -22.72 3.87 1.03
C ALA A 55 -22.08 4.99 0.20
N SER A 56 -21.36 5.94 0.81
CA SER A 56 -20.70 7.04 0.10
C SER A 56 -19.38 6.64 -0.59
N MET A 57 -18.90 5.42 -0.38
CA MET A 57 -17.74 4.85 -1.09
C MET A 57 -18.03 4.52 -2.57
N TYR A 58 -19.31 4.43 -2.94
CA TYR A 58 -19.72 4.01 -4.28
C TYR A 58 -20.41 5.15 -5.02
N CYS A 59 -20.09 5.28 -6.31
CA CYS A 59 -20.69 6.26 -7.22
C CYS A 59 -20.94 5.60 -8.59
N GLY A 60 -21.18 6.39 -9.64
CA GLY A 60 -21.57 5.86 -10.93
C GLY A 60 -22.99 5.30 -10.90
N ALA A 61 -23.20 4.11 -11.46
CA ALA A 61 -24.51 3.50 -11.62
C ALA A 61 -24.89 2.67 -10.38
N THR A 62 -25.28 3.36 -9.31
CA THR A 62 -25.58 2.78 -7.98
C THR A 62 -27.05 2.38 -7.79
N ASP A 63 -27.92 2.65 -8.76
CA ASP A 63 -29.37 2.47 -8.68
C ASP A 63 -29.89 1.17 -9.31
N CYS A 64 -29.10 0.51 -10.14
CA CYS A 64 -29.48 -0.77 -10.76
C CYS A 64 -29.45 -1.94 -9.75
N PRO A 65 -30.28 -2.98 -9.93
CA PRO A 65 -30.47 -4.02 -8.90
C PRO A 65 -29.23 -4.84 -8.52
N SER A 66 -28.23 -4.96 -9.40
CA SER A 66 -26.93 -5.60 -9.09
C SER A 66 -26.09 -4.73 -8.18
N SER A 67 -25.85 -3.46 -8.56
CA SER A 67 -25.08 -2.50 -7.77
C SER A 67 -25.71 -2.27 -6.39
N VAL A 68 -27.03 -2.05 -6.34
CA VAL A 68 -27.76 -1.86 -5.07
C VAL A 68 -27.53 -3.03 -4.11
N LYS A 69 -27.54 -4.27 -4.60
CA LYS A 69 -27.31 -5.45 -3.76
C LYS A 69 -25.84 -5.58 -3.34
N LEU A 70 -24.88 -5.34 -4.24
CA LEU A 70 -23.46 -5.40 -3.88
C LEU A 70 -23.11 -4.35 -2.81
N ILE A 71 -23.62 -3.12 -2.96
CA ILE A 71 -23.47 -2.04 -1.98
C ILE A 71 -24.13 -2.43 -0.65
N ALA A 72 -25.37 -2.92 -0.68
CA ALA A 72 -26.08 -3.34 0.53
C ALA A 72 -25.37 -4.48 1.27
N ASP A 73 -24.77 -5.43 0.55
CA ASP A 73 -23.99 -6.53 1.14
C ASP A 73 -22.69 -6.00 1.76
N ALA A 74 -21.96 -5.13 1.07
CA ALA A 74 -20.74 -4.51 1.60
C ALA A 74 -21.03 -3.70 2.89
N VAL A 75 -22.14 -2.96 2.92
CA VAL A 75 -22.61 -2.24 4.11
C VAL A 75 -22.95 -3.21 5.25
N ALA A 76 -23.75 -4.26 4.96
CA ALA A 76 -24.20 -5.23 5.96
C ALA A 76 -23.04 -5.99 6.61
N MET A 77 -22.06 -6.43 5.80
CA MET A 77 -20.87 -7.16 6.27
C MET A 77 -19.92 -6.27 7.07
N HIS A 78 -19.72 -5.01 6.66
CA HIS A 78 -18.91 -4.07 7.45
C HIS A 78 -19.57 -3.80 8.81
N ALA A 79 -20.88 -3.55 8.82
CA ALA A 79 -21.64 -3.26 10.03
C ALA A 79 -21.91 -4.49 10.93
N GLY A 80 -21.74 -5.72 10.42
CA GLY A 80 -22.10 -6.94 11.14
C GLY A 80 -23.60 -7.04 11.43
N THR A 81 -24.45 -6.56 10.52
CA THR A 81 -25.91 -6.53 10.69
C THR A 81 -26.63 -7.67 9.99
N ASP A 82 -25.92 -8.48 9.20
CA ASP A 82 -26.43 -9.77 8.74
C ASP A 82 -26.28 -10.85 9.83
N ALA A 83 -27.04 -11.96 9.69
CA ALA A 83 -27.06 -13.03 10.69
C ALA A 83 -25.91 -14.05 10.54
N SER A 84 -24.96 -13.80 9.64
CA SER A 84 -23.92 -14.73 9.20
C SER A 84 -22.51 -14.26 9.54
N HIS A 85 -22.29 -12.97 9.80
CA HIS A 85 -20.95 -12.39 9.95
C HIS A 85 -20.82 -11.52 11.20
N THR A 86 -19.66 -11.60 11.87
CA THR A 86 -19.24 -10.56 12.82
C THR A 86 -18.71 -9.39 12.00
N GLY A 87 -19.07 -8.15 12.33
CA GLY A 87 -18.65 -6.97 11.56
C GLY A 87 -17.13 -6.82 11.46
N MET A 88 -16.64 -6.26 10.35
CA MET A 88 -15.19 -6.12 10.09
C MET A 88 -14.47 -5.18 11.08
N ALA A 89 -15.21 -4.35 11.81
CA ALA A 89 -14.68 -3.51 12.89
C ALA A 89 -14.45 -4.32 14.18
N ILE A 90 -13.28 -4.95 14.29
CA ILE A 90 -12.93 -5.82 15.43
C ILE A 90 -12.47 -5.06 16.68
N ARG A 91 -12.74 -5.64 17.86
CA ARG A 91 -12.05 -5.27 19.10
C ARG A 91 -10.70 -5.97 19.21
N PHE A 92 -9.62 -5.21 19.01
CA PHE A 92 -8.24 -5.66 19.11
C PHE A 92 -7.93 -6.17 20.52
N SER A 93 -7.24 -7.31 20.59
CA SER A 93 -6.78 -8.01 21.78
C SER A 93 -5.35 -7.64 22.19
N CYS A 94 -4.61 -6.95 21.31
CA CYS A 94 -3.17 -6.72 21.40
C CYS A 94 -2.30 -7.97 21.15
N ASP A 95 -2.86 -9.15 20.87
CA ASP A 95 -2.10 -10.29 20.33
C ASP A 95 -2.24 -10.32 18.80
N ASN A 96 -1.11 -10.16 18.10
CA ASN A 96 -1.01 -10.14 16.64
C ASN A 96 -1.60 -11.38 15.94
N ALA A 97 -1.51 -12.58 16.53
CA ALA A 97 -2.11 -13.79 15.95
C ALA A 97 -3.63 -13.81 16.14
N VAL A 98 -4.10 -13.43 17.33
CA VAL A 98 -5.54 -13.30 17.65
C VAL A 98 -6.19 -12.20 16.82
N ASP A 99 -5.53 -11.07 16.65
CA ASP A 99 -6.07 -9.90 15.93
C ASP A 99 -6.10 -10.14 14.42
N LEU A 100 -5.09 -10.82 13.85
CA LEU A 100 -5.20 -11.37 12.50
C LEU A 100 -6.40 -12.29 12.39
N ALA A 101 -6.52 -13.30 13.26
CA ALA A 101 -7.55 -14.32 13.16
C ALA A 101 -8.97 -13.72 13.27
N ARG A 102 -9.15 -12.76 14.18
CA ARG A 102 -10.41 -12.01 14.37
C ARG A 102 -10.80 -11.15 13.18
N GLY A 103 -9.84 -10.53 12.49
CA GLY A 103 -10.11 -9.73 11.30
C GLY A 103 -10.25 -10.57 10.03
N MET A 104 -9.43 -11.62 9.89
CA MET A 104 -9.35 -12.42 8.67
C MET A 104 -10.59 -13.32 8.47
N ALA A 105 -11.20 -13.82 9.55
CA ALA A 105 -12.41 -14.64 9.45
C ALA A 105 -13.59 -13.88 8.80
N PRO A 106 -14.05 -12.71 9.32
CA PRO A 106 -15.13 -11.96 8.67
C PRO A 106 -14.71 -11.37 7.31
N HIS A 107 -13.43 -11.03 7.12
CA HIS A 107 -12.91 -10.63 5.82
C HIS A 107 -13.03 -11.77 4.79
N HIS A 108 -12.77 -13.03 5.16
CA HIS A 108 -12.96 -14.17 4.26
C HIS A 108 -14.45 -14.43 3.96
N SER A 109 -15.32 -14.28 4.95
CA SER A 109 -16.76 -14.32 4.73
C SER A 109 -17.23 -13.23 3.75
N GLY A 110 -16.55 -12.08 3.76
CA GLY A 110 -16.63 -11.02 2.74
C GLY A 110 -16.57 -11.54 1.30
N ALA A 111 -15.49 -12.23 0.93
CA ALA A 111 -15.33 -12.77 -0.42
C ALA A 111 -16.35 -13.88 -0.73
N VAL A 112 -16.68 -14.72 0.26
CA VAL A 112 -17.70 -15.77 0.12
C VAL A 112 -19.05 -15.14 -0.25
N GLN A 113 -19.46 -14.08 0.44
CA GLN A 113 -20.71 -13.35 0.16
C GLN A 113 -20.66 -12.64 -1.20
N MET A 114 -19.55 -12.01 -1.57
CA MET A 114 -19.39 -11.39 -2.91
C MET A 114 -19.57 -12.43 -4.03
N CYS A 115 -19.01 -13.63 -3.87
CA CYS A 115 -19.22 -14.73 -4.81
C CYS A 115 -20.68 -15.24 -4.84
N GLN A 116 -21.35 -15.33 -3.70
CA GLN A 116 -22.79 -15.65 -3.65
C GLN A 116 -23.63 -14.59 -4.38
N THR A 117 -23.28 -13.31 -4.23
CA THR A 117 -23.97 -12.20 -4.90
C THR A 117 -23.70 -12.22 -6.42
N LEU A 118 -22.47 -12.48 -6.86
CA LEU A 118 -22.19 -12.75 -8.29
C LEU A 118 -23.07 -13.89 -8.80
N PHE A 119 -23.12 -15.03 -8.11
CA PHE A 119 -23.95 -16.16 -8.51
C PHE A 119 -25.44 -15.79 -8.60
N ALA A 120 -25.99 -15.05 -7.64
CA ALA A 120 -27.40 -14.66 -7.64
C ALA A 120 -27.82 -13.90 -8.91
N TYR A 121 -26.97 -12.98 -9.39
CA TYR A 121 -27.28 -12.12 -10.54
C TYR A 121 -26.89 -12.71 -11.90
N THR A 122 -26.12 -13.80 -11.93
CA THR A 122 -25.65 -14.44 -13.16
C THR A 122 -26.22 -15.85 -13.39
N THR A 123 -26.90 -16.44 -12.40
CA THR A 123 -27.47 -17.80 -12.47
C THR A 123 -28.98 -17.81 -12.75
N ALA A 124 -29.66 -16.66 -12.69
CA ALA A 124 -31.09 -16.54 -12.92
C ALA A 124 -31.42 -15.43 -13.94
N GLY A 125 -32.39 -15.71 -14.83
CA GLY A 125 -32.94 -14.71 -15.76
C GLY A 125 -33.87 -13.72 -15.04
N VAL A 126 -33.30 -12.90 -14.16
CA VAL A 126 -33.99 -11.78 -13.50
C VAL A 126 -34.33 -10.75 -14.59
N PRO A 127 -35.62 -10.48 -14.89
CA PRO A 127 -35.97 -9.50 -15.90
C PRO A 127 -35.90 -8.10 -15.30
N THR A 128 -34.79 -7.41 -15.55
CA THR A 128 -34.66 -5.95 -15.40
C THR A 128 -34.41 -5.35 -16.78
N ALA A 129 -34.71 -4.06 -16.96
CA ALA A 129 -34.72 -3.44 -18.29
C ALA A 129 -33.31 -3.28 -18.92
N ASP A 130 -32.26 -3.30 -18.09
CA ASP A 130 -30.94 -2.74 -18.43
C ASP A 130 -29.79 -3.75 -18.25
N HIS A 131 -29.74 -4.72 -19.19
CA HIS A 131 -28.72 -5.75 -19.37
C HIS A 131 -28.76 -7.00 -18.47
N MET A 132 -28.83 -8.16 -19.14
CA MET A 132 -28.46 -9.44 -18.56
C MET A 132 -26.94 -9.64 -18.70
N ALA A 133 -26.19 -9.39 -17.63
CA ALA A 133 -24.80 -9.84 -17.57
C ALA A 133 -24.79 -11.37 -17.57
N ALA A 134 -24.37 -11.96 -18.69
CA ALA A 134 -24.32 -13.41 -18.83
C ALA A 134 -23.33 -14.00 -17.81
N ARG A 135 -23.62 -15.24 -17.37
CA ARG A 135 -22.70 -16.06 -16.59
C ARG A 135 -21.33 -16.15 -17.23
N ASP A 136 -20.34 -15.50 -16.63
CA ASP A 136 -18.94 -15.69 -17.01
C ASP A 136 -18.41 -17.01 -16.42
N PRO A 137 -18.00 -17.99 -17.25
CA PRO A 137 -17.55 -19.29 -16.76
C PRO A 137 -16.19 -19.22 -16.04
N VAL A 138 -15.36 -18.21 -16.31
CA VAL A 138 -14.06 -18.01 -15.64
C VAL A 138 -14.31 -17.51 -14.23
N LEU A 139 -15.10 -16.43 -14.07
CA LEU A 139 -15.42 -15.90 -12.75
C LEU A 139 -16.21 -16.90 -11.90
N HIS A 140 -17.11 -17.69 -12.50
CA HIS A 140 -17.81 -18.75 -11.79
C HIS A 140 -16.87 -19.86 -11.31
N THR A 141 -15.89 -20.26 -12.13
CA THR A 141 -14.90 -21.28 -11.73
C THR A 141 -14.02 -20.76 -10.60
N LEU A 142 -13.57 -19.51 -10.70
CA LEU A 142 -12.81 -18.81 -9.67
C LEU A 142 -13.60 -18.70 -8.35
N CYS A 143 -14.86 -18.26 -8.40
CA CYS A 143 -15.69 -18.16 -7.19
C CYS A 143 -15.96 -19.51 -6.51
N ASN A 144 -16.06 -20.61 -7.26
CA ASN A 144 -16.12 -21.94 -6.65
C ASN A 144 -14.81 -22.30 -5.91
N SER A 145 -13.65 -21.85 -6.42
CA SER A 145 -12.36 -22.00 -5.73
C SER A 145 -12.26 -21.13 -4.47
N ILE A 146 -12.61 -19.85 -4.58
CA ILE A 146 -12.63 -18.89 -3.46
C ILE A 146 -13.52 -19.42 -2.34
N VAL A 147 -14.78 -19.76 -2.65
CA VAL A 147 -15.74 -20.29 -1.66
C VAL A 147 -15.26 -21.61 -1.05
N ALA A 148 -14.65 -22.51 -1.82
CA ALA A 148 -14.16 -23.79 -1.29
C ALA A 148 -12.84 -23.70 -0.49
N THR A 149 -12.08 -22.61 -0.65
CA THR A 149 -10.81 -22.37 0.05
C THR A 149 -11.07 -21.54 1.31
N GLN A 150 -11.72 -20.39 1.15
CA GLN A 150 -11.95 -19.45 2.24
C GLN A 150 -12.89 -20.00 3.33
N ASN A 151 -13.88 -20.84 3.01
CA ASN A 151 -14.66 -21.54 4.04
C ASN A 151 -13.79 -22.47 4.93
N LYS A 152 -12.75 -23.12 4.38
CA LYS A 152 -11.83 -23.95 5.19
C LYS A 152 -10.92 -23.10 6.07
N GLU A 153 -10.58 -21.91 5.61
CA GLU A 153 -9.77 -20.94 6.33
C GLU A 153 -10.59 -20.29 7.45
N ILE A 154 -11.86 -19.96 7.22
CA ILE A 154 -12.85 -19.58 8.26
C ILE A 154 -13.00 -20.72 9.28
N ASP A 155 -13.29 -21.95 8.84
CA ASP A 155 -13.38 -23.14 9.71
C ASP A 155 -12.11 -23.35 10.56
N PHE A 156 -10.93 -23.00 10.04
CA PHE A 156 -9.67 -23.03 10.77
C PHE A 156 -9.59 -21.90 11.79
N LEU A 157 -9.84 -20.67 11.37
CA LEU A 157 -9.74 -19.46 12.18
C LEU A 157 -10.71 -19.48 13.37
N GLU A 158 -11.97 -19.87 13.16
CA GLU A 158 -12.97 -19.95 14.23
C GLU A 158 -12.62 -21.02 15.28
N ARG A 159 -12.14 -22.20 14.85
CA ARG A 159 -11.66 -23.24 15.78
C ARG A 159 -10.41 -22.81 16.53
N TRP A 160 -9.45 -22.22 15.83
CA TRP A 160 -8.23 -21.70 16.44
C TRP A 160 -8.55 -20.60 17.48
N LEU A 161 -9.46 -19.68 17.15
CA LEU A 161 -9.94 -18.67 18.11
C LEU A 161 -10.63 -19.31 19.32
N ALA A 162 -11.49 -20.31 19.12
CA ALA A 162 -12.16 -21.02 20.22
C ALA A 162 -11.17 -21.72 21.19
N GLU A 163 -10.00 -22.14 20.69
CA GLU A 163 -8.94 -22.75 21.50
C GLU A 163 -8.04 -21.72 22.21
N HIS A 164 -7.86 -20.51 21.64
CA HIS A 164 -6.83 -19.55 22.09
C HIS A 164 -7.36 -18.28 22.77
N ALA A 165 -8.44 -17.67 22.28
CA ALA A 165 -8.83 -16.31 22.70
C ALA A 165 -10.35 -15.98 22.65
N GLY A 166 -11.17 -16.89 22.12
CA GLY A 166 -12.58 -16.64 21.81
C GLY A 166 -12.80 -15.68 20.63
N PRO A 167 -14.05 -15.57 20.15
CA PRO A 167 -14.43 -14.69 19.04
C PRO A 167 -14.15 -13.21 19.35
N ALA A 168 -14.16 -12.38 18.31
CA ALA A 168 -14.01 -10.94 18.47
C ALA A 168 -15.17 -10.35 19.29
N GLY A 169 -14.85 -9.47 20.25
CA GLY A 169 -15.84 -8.56 20.80
C GLY A 169 -16.19 -7.49 19.77
N THR A 170 -17.43 -7.00 19.78
CA THR A 170 -17.84 -5.86 18.95
C THR A 170 -17.36 -4.53 19.53
N CYS A 171 -17.28 -3.50 18.70
CA CYS A 171 -16.87 -2.14 19.10
C CYS A 171 -17.99 -1.30 19.73
N GLY A 172 -18.84 -1.93 20.55
CA GLY A 172 -19.89 -1.25 21.33
C GLY A 172 -19.51 -1.06 22.80
N GLY A 173 -20.13 -0.06 23.45
CA GLY A 173 -20.03 0.21 24.88
C GLY A 173 -19.02 1.30 25.27
N ASP A 174 -19.21 1.86 26.47
CA ASP A 174 -18.50 3.06 26.96
C ASP A 174 -16.98 2.87 27.13
N ASP A 175 -16.52 1.62 27.23
CA ASP A 175 -15.11 1.23 27.45
C ASP A 175 -14.34 0.93 26.14
N ALA A 176 -14.87 1.31 24.97
CA ALA A 176 -14.25 1.09 23.66
C ALA A 176 -13.73 2.41 23.06
N VAL A 177 -12.43 2.49 22.76
CA VAL A 177 -11.89 3.60 21.95
C VAL A 177 -11.95 3.19 20.49
N ALA A 178 -12.85 3.82 19.72
CA ALA A 178 -12.96 3.62 18.29
C ALA A 178 -11.71 4.16 17.56
N LEU A 179 -11.13 3.34 16.70
CA LEU A 179 -10.07 3.74 15.77
C LEU A 179 -10.73 4.10 14.45
N LEU A 180 -10.86 5.40 14.21
CA LEU A 180 -11.42 5.95 12.98
C LEU A 180 -10.43 5.82 11.82
N ASP A 181 -10.98 5.60 10.63
CA ASP A 181 -10.27 5.70 9.36
C ASP A 181 -9.49 7.03 9.22
N THR A 182 -8.24 6.94 8.78
CA THR A 182 -7.35 8.09 8.52
C THR A 182 -7.74 8.88 7.26
N HIS A 183 -8.52 8.28 6.35
CA HIS A 183 -8.97 8.88 5.08
C HIS A 183 -10.28 9.68 5.19
N GLY A 184 -10.86 9.78 6.40
CA GLY A 184 -11.94 10.72 6.70
C GLY A 184 -13.36 10.21 6.41
N MET A 185 -13.55 8.93 6.09
CA MET A 185 -14.86 8.35 5.79
C MET A 185 -15.74 8.13 7.03
N GLY A 186 -15.24 8.41 8.23
CA GLY A 186 -15.99 8.37 9.50
C GLY A 186 -16.28 6.96 10.03
N MET A 187 -15.78 5.92 9.37
CA MET A 187 -15.97 4.53 9.74
C MET A 187 -14.98 4.09 10.83
N PRO A 188 -15.40 3.33 11.86
CA PRO A 188 -14.49 2.69 12.79
C PRO A 188 -13.88 1.44 12.13
N MET A 189 -12.57 1.46 11.91
CA MET A 189 -11.84 0.31 11.34
C MET A 189 -11.45 -0.74 12.39
N GLY A 190 -11.90 -0.52 13.63
CA GLY A 190 -11.73 -1.37 14.80
C GLY A 190 -11.75 -0.53 16.08
N CYS A 191 -11.45 -1.16 17.21
CA CYS A 191 -11.37 -0.50 18.52
C CYS A 191 -10.49 -1.28 19.50
N TYR A 192 -10.12 -0.65 20.61
CA TYR A 192 -9.35 -1.27 21.68
C TYR A 192 -9.87 -0.80 23.05
N ASP A 193 -9.51 -1.52 24.11
CA ASP A 193 -9.82 -1.12 25.48
C ASP A 193 -8.79 -0.12 26.04
N LEU A 194 -9.12 0.54 27.15
CA LEU A 194 -8.24 1.55 27.76
C LEU A 194 -6.92 0.98 28.34
N ASN A 195 -6.80 -0.34 28.50
CA ASN A 195 -5.61 -1.03 28.99
C ASN A 195 -4.67 -1.40 27.83
N GLY A 196 -5.17 -1.58 26.61
CA GLY A 196 -4.42 -1.93 25.38
C GLY A 196 -3.44 -0.87 24.85
N ARG A 197 -3.08 0.15 25.63
CA ARG A 197 -2.16 1.23 25.22
C ARG A 197 -0.80 0.72 24.77
N GLU A 198 -0.33 -0.39 25.34
CA GLU A 198 0.98 -1.00 25.02
C GLU A 198 1.09 -1.42 23.55
N CYS A 199 0.02 -1.99 22.95
CA CYS A 199 0.02 -2.41 21.55
C CYS A 199 -0.27 -1.28 20.55
N VAL A 200 -0.88 -0.18 21.00
CA VAL A 200 -0.92 1.07 20.22
C VAL A 200 0.49 1.67 20.11
N THR A 201 1.27 1.64 21.19
CA THR A 201 2.67 2.10 21.16
C THR A 201 3.64 1.17 20.42
N SER A 202 3.27 -0.10 20.18
CA SER A 202 4.05 -1.03 19.37
C SER A 202 3.77 -0.95 17.87
N GLY A 203 2.71 -0.25 17.46
CA GLY A 203 2.33 -0.04 16.06
C GLY A 203 1.50 -1.17 15.41
N VAL A 204 1.36 -2.33 16.07
CA VAL A 204 0.64 -3.51 15.51
C VAL A 204 -0.80 -3.16 15.14
N VAL A 205 -1.55 -2.60 16.09
CA VAL A 205 -2.96 -2.23 15.89
C VAL A 205 -3.10 -1.13 14.84
N GLY A 206 -2.19 -0.16 14.82
CA GLY A 206 -2.17 0.91 13.82
C GLY A 206 -1.96 0.37 12.40
N ALA A 207 -1.11 -0.64 12.24
CA ALA A 207 -0.88 -1.27 10.94
C ALA A 207 -2.09 -2.08 10.45
N TYR A 208 -2.77 -2.85 11.32
CA TYR A 208 -4.01 -3.54 10.94
C TYR A 208 -5.13 -2.56 10.57
N VAL A 209 -5.29 -1.46 11.33
CA VAL A 209 -6.22 -0.39 10.99
C VAL A 209 -5.88 0.23 9.63
N GLN A 210 -4.60 0.49 9.35
CA GLN A 210 -4.19 1.09 8.07
C GLN A 210 -4.46 0.16 6.88
N VAL A 211 -4.09 -1.13 6.94
CA VAL A 211 -4.34 -2.04 5.80
C VAL A 211 -5.84 -2.29 5.59
N ASN A 212 -6.63 -2.31 6.68
CA ASN A 212 -8.08 -2.41 6.59
C ASN A 212 -8.69 -1.15 5.94
N ALA A 213 -8.22 0.05 6.34
CA ALA A 213 -8.63 1.32 5.74
C ALA A 213 -8.25 1.38 4.24
N ASP A 214 -7.01 1.04 3.90
CA ASP A 214 -6.52 1.06 2.52
C ASP A 214 -7.25 0.05 1.63
N MET A 215 -7.61 -1.14 2.13
CA MET A 215 -8.49 -2.08 1.41
C MET A 215 -9.84 -1.42 1.09
N HIS A 216 -10.50 -0.82 2.09
CA HIS A 216 -11.78 -0.16 1.90
C HIS A 216 -11.67 0.98 0.88
N VAL A 217 -10.65 1.84 0.97
CA VAL A 217 -10.40 2.91 -0.02
C VAL A 217 -10.19 2.35 -1.43
N ARG A 218 -9.50 1.22 -1.60
CA ARG A 218 -9.32 0.58 -2.91
C ARG A 218 -10.58 -0.13 -3.42
N MET A 219 -11.50 -0.54 -2.54
CA MET A 219 -12.83 -1.09 -2.88
C MET A 219 -13.84 0.01 -3.22
N ALA A 220 -13.61 1.26 -2.80
CA ALA A 220 -14.40 2.41 -3.20
C ALA A 220 -14.20 2.68 -4.70
N GLY A 221 -15.30 2.83 -5.44
CA GLY A 221 -15.22 2.94 -6.89
C GLY A 221 -16.56 3.08 -7.60
N SER A 222 -16.48 3.44 -8.87
CA SER A 222 -17.62 3.68 -9.73
C SER A 222 -18.27 2.36 -10.16
N MET A 223 -19.57 2.24 -9.88
CA MET A 223 -20.37 1.07 -10.21
C MET A 223 -20.76 1.07 -11.69
N ALA A 224 -20.59 -0.06 -12.35
CA ALA A 224 -20.81 -0.23 -13.79
C ALA A 224 -22.18 -0.83 -14.15
N CYS A 225 -22.93 -1.35 -13.18
CA CYS A 225 -24.13 -2.17 -13.40
C CYS A 225 -23.86 -3.49 -14.16
N ASP A 226 -22.62 -3.95 -14.21
CA ASP A 226 -22.28 -5.29 -14.64
C ASP A 226 -21.78 -6.09 -13.42
N PRO A 227 -22.58 -7.02 -12.86
CA PRO A 227 -22.19 -7.81 -11.70
C PRO A 227 -20.89 -8.60 -11.92
N ASN A 228 -20.45 -8.89 -13.15
CA ASN A 228 -19.14 -9.48 -13.39
C ASN A 228 -18.02 -8.44 -13.18
N LEU A 229 -18.15 -7.25 -13.75
CA LEU A 229 -17.14 -6.18 -13.65
C LEU A 229 -17.06 -5.61 -12.24
N ASP A 230 -18.22 -5.32 -11.63
CA ASP A 230 -18.34 -4.82 -10.26
C ASP A 230 -17.76 -5.83 -9.25
N PHE A 231 -18.00 -7.13 -9.47
CA PHE A 231 -17.35 -8.20 -8.69
C PHE A 231 -15.82 -8.16 -8.82
N VAL A 232 -15.29 -8.04 -10.05
CA VAL A 232 -13.84 -8.04 -10.29
C VAL A 232 -13.17 -6.80 -9.68
N HIS A 233 -13.76 -5.62 -9.86
CA HIS A 233 -13.29 -4.37 -9.27
C HIS A 233 -13.31 -4.38 -7.74
N GLY A 234 -14.30 -5.04 -7.11
CA GLY A 234 -14.30 -5.22 -5.65
C GLY A 234 -13.36 -6.32 -5.15
N MET A 235 -13.25 -7.44 -5.87
CA MET A 235 -12.54 -8.64 -5.38
C MET A 235 -11.02 -8.50 -5.47
N ILE A 236 -10.48 -7.79 -6.47
CA ILE A 236 -9.03 -7.50 -6.55
C ILE A 236 -8.52 -6.78 -5.29
N PRO A 237 -9.05 -5.59 -4.91
CA PRO A 237 -8.59 -4.88 -3.73
C PRO A 237 -8.92 -5.60 -2.41
N HIS A 238 -10.05 -6.32 -2.35
CA HIS A 238 -10.36 -7.20 -1.22
C HIS A 238 -9.28 -8.28 -1.03
N HIS A 239 -8.88 -9.00 -2.09
CA HIS A 239 -7.79 -9.98 -2.01
C HIS A 239 -6.44 -9.35 -1.63
N VAL A 240 -6.14 -8.13 -2.11
CA VAL A 240 -4.94 -7.39 -1.70
C VAL A 240 -4.98 -7.07 -0.20
N GLY A 241 -6.13 -6.67 0.34
CA GLY A 241 -6.32 -6.45 1.79
C GLY A 241 -5.96 -7.68 2.65
N ALA A 242 -6.38 -8.87 2.23
CA ALA A 242 -6.03 -10.12 2.91
C ALA A 242 -4.52 -10.43 2.85
N VAL A 243 -3.85 -10.13 1.72
CA VAL A 243 -2.39 -10.26 1.57
C VAL A 243 -1.66 -9.24 2.47
N ASP A 244 -2.14 -8.01 2.55
CA ASP A 244 -1.57 -6.96 3.37
C ASP A 244 -1.72 -7.28 4.87
N MET A 245 -2.87 -7.78 5.31
CA MET A 245 -3.06 -8.28 6.68
C MET A 245 -2.12 -9.44 7.04
N CYS A 246 -1.92 -10.41 6.13
CA CYS A 246 -0.92 -11.47 6.33
C CYS A 246 0.52 -10.92 6.40
N SER A 247 0.79 -9.82 5.71
CA SER A 247 2.07 -9.11 5.74
C SER A 247 2.27 -8.39 7.08
N VAL A 248 1.24 -7.74 7.64
CA VAL A 248 1.26 -7.18 9.01
C VAL A 248 1.62 -8.27 10.02
N TYR A 249 0.90 -9.41 9.99
CA TYR A 249 1.17 -10.53 10.89
C TYR A 249 2.63 -11.00 10.81
N THR A 250 3.08 -11.30 9.59
CA THR A 250 4.41 -11.86 9.32
C THR A 250 5.52 -10.90 9.74
N ALA A 251 5.35 -9.61 9.47
CA ALA A 251 6.29 -8.56 9.85
C ALA A 251 6.43 -8.48 11.37
N PHE A 252 5.37 -8.18 12.12
CA PHE A 252 5.48 -8.00 13.58
C PHE A 252 5.91 -9.29 14.30
N ARG A 253 5.51 -10.48 13.81
CA ARG A 253 6.00 -11.77 14.31
C ARG A 253 7.52 -11.93 14.16
N ALA A 254 8.08 -11.55 13.01
CA ALA A 254 9.52 -11.65 12.74
C ALA A 254 10.38 -10.78 13.69
N HIS A 255 9.78 -9.75 14.30
CA HIS A 255 10.43 -8.82 15.21
C HIS A 255 10.08 -9.07 16.70
N GLY A 256 9.31 -10.11 17.01
CA GLY A 256 8.92 -10.48 18.38
C GLY A 256 8.00 -9.47 19.06
N ILE A 257 7.25 -8.68 18.27
CA ILE A 257 6.40 -7.61 18.76
C ILE A 257 4.95 -8.11 18.85
N GLY A 258 4.40 -8.13 20.06
CA GLY A 258 2.96 -8.20 20.29
C GLY A 258 2.28 -9.55 20.03
N ALA A 259 2.96 -10.70 20.08
CA ALA A 259 2.30 -12.02 20.19
C ALA A 259 3.24 -13.16 20.57
N SER A 260 2.61 -14.26 20.99
CA SER A 260 3.18 -15.61 21.06
C SER A 260 3.51 -16.16 19.66
N GLU A 261 4.45 -17.10 19.54
CA GLU A 261 4.76 -17.72 18.24
C GLU A 261 3.75 -18.83 17.89
N HIS A 262 2.90 -18.57 16.89
CA HIS A 262 1.90 -19.48 16.35
C HIS A 262 2.28 -19.96 14.95
N VAL A 263 2.83 -21.17 14.85
CA VAL A 263 3.33 -21.76 13.58
C VAL A 263 2.19 -22.07 12.61
N GLU A 264 1.03 -22.43 13.14
CA GLU A 264 -0.20 -22.71 12.41
C GLU A 264 -0.77 -21.44 11.75
N VAL A 265 -0.77 -20.30 12.44
CA VAL A 265 -1.19 -19.00 11.89
C VAL A 265 -0.17 -18.50 10.85
N THR A 266 1.13 -18.72 11.09
CA THR A 266 2.17 -18.45 10.08
C THR A 266 1.97 -19.25 8.80
N SER A 267 1.59 -20.53 8.93
CA SER A 267 1.32 -21.42 7.80
C SER A 267 0.05 -21.01 7.05
N LEU A 268 -0.98 -20.54 7.77
CA LEU A 268 -2.19 -19.97 7.19
C LEU A 268 -1.85 -18.74 6.33
N CYS A 269 -1.11 -17.76 6.87
CA CYS A 269 -0.71 -16.56 6.11
C CYS A 269 0.01 -16.90 4.80
N ALA A 270 0.96 -17.84 4.84
CA ALA A 270 1.68 -18.26 3.63
C ALA A 270 0.75 -18.86 2.56
N ASN A 271 -0.27 -19.62 2.97
CA ASN A 271 -1.26 -20.18 2.06
C ASN A 271 -2.18 -19.10 1.49
N ILE A 272 -2.74 -18.22 2.34
CA ILE A 272 -3.58 -17.08 1.93
C ILE A 272 -2.82 -16.20 0.93
N THR A 273 -1.58 -15.80 1.26
CA THR A 273 -0.76 -14.97 0.37
C THR A 273 -0.47 -15.65 -0.97
N ALA A 274 -0.22 -16.97 -0.99
CA ALA A 274 0.02 -17.68 -2.25
C ALA A 274 -1.26 -17.83 -3.09
N ALA A 275 -2.39 -18.19 -2.46
CA ALA A 275 -3.67 -18.38 -3.13
C ALA A 275 -4.21 -17.06 -3.69
N GLN A 276 -4.35 -16.03 -2.84
CA GLN A 276 -5.02 -14.79 -3.22
C GLN A 276 -4.20 -13.96 -4.24
N ASN A 277 -2.86 -14.05 -4.24
CA ASN A 277 -2.06 -13.49 -5.34
C ASN A 277 -2.33 -14.18 -6.69
N ALA A 278 -2.55 -15.50 -6.70
CA ALA A 278 -2.90 -16.24 -7.92
C ALA A 278 -4.35 -15.94 -8.38
N GLU A 279 -5.26 -15.63 -7.44
CA GLU A 279 -6.63 -15.20 -7.72
C GLU A 279 -6.66 -13.77 -8.27
N VAL A 280 -5.91 -12.83 -7.67
CA VAL A 280 -5.69 -11.47 -8.22
C VAL A 280 -5.11 -11.51 -9.63
N ALA A 281 -4.10 -12.36 -9.90
CA ALA A 281 -3.54 -12.50 -11.24
C ALA A 281 -4.58 -12.97 -12.29
N GLN A 282 -5.51 -13.86 -11.91
CA GLN A 282 -6.61 -14.29 -12.77
C GLN A 282 -7.63 -13.17 -13.02
N LEU A 283 -7.98 -12.40 -11.98
CA LEU A 283 -8.90 -11.26 -12.07
C LEU A 283 -8.33 -10.14 -12.97
N LYS A 284 -7.04 -9.80 -12.80
CA LYS A 284 -6.33 -8.85 -13.69
C LYS A 284 -6.26 -9.33 -15.13
N ALA A 285 -5.99 -10.61 -15.36
CA ALA A 285 -6.03 -11.19 -16.70
C ALA A 285 -7.44 -11.16 -17.31
N TRP A 286 -8.49 -11.30 -16.50
CA TRP A 286 -9.89 -11.19 -16.93
C TRP A 286 -10.25 -9.77 -17.42
N LEU A 287 -9.78 -8.73 -16.71
CA LEU A 287 -9.91 -7.32 -17.10
C LEU A 287 -9.19 -7.03 -18.42
N ALA A 288 -7.89 -7.36 -18.48
CA ALA A 288 -7.06 -7.12 -19.67
C ALA A 288 -7.61 -7.83 -20.92
N ALA A 289 -8.13 -9.05 -20.78
CA ALA A 289 -8.76 -9.80 -21.88
C ALA A 289 -10.05 -9.15 -22.44
N ARG A 290 -10.63 -8.17 -21.73
CA ARG A 290 -11.81 -7.40 -22.12
C ARG A 290 -11.51 -5.93 -22.45
N GLY A 291 -10.24 -5.52 -22.39
CA GLY A 291 -9.81 -4.15 -22.66
C GLY A 291 -10.01 -3.18 -21.48
N TYR A 292 -10.28 -3.69 -20.28
CA TYR A 292 -10.23 -2.88 -19.05
C TYR A 292 -8.78 -2.79 -18.54
N ASP A 293 -8.50 -1.71 -17.79
CA ASP A 293 -7.22 -1.55 -17.11
C ASP A 293 -7.08 -2.60 -16.00
N PRO A 294 -6.05 -3.48 -16.02
CA PRO A 294 -5.83 -4.48 -14.97
C PRO A 294 -5.35 -3.89 -13.64
N ASP A 295 -4.88 -2.64 -13.62
CA ASP A 295 -4.35 -1.95 -12.44
C ASP A 295 -5.21 -0.72 -12.04
N GLY A 296 -6.09 -0.25 -12.92
CA GLY A 296 -6.95 0.92 -12.75
C GLY A 296 -8.43 0.61 -12.54
N GLY A 297 -8.85 0.49 -11.28
CA GLY A 297 -10.25 0.71 -10.92
C GLY A 297 -10.62 2.20 -11.03
N ASP A 298 -11.87 2.52 -11.36
CA ASP A 298 -12.34 3.91 -11.36
C ASP A 298 -12.58 4.41 -9.92
N TYR A 299 -11.52 4.90 -9.29
CA TYR A 299 -11.52 5.49 -7.95
C TYR A 299 -12.18 6.90 -7.89
N SER A 300 -12.82 7.39 -8.97
CA SER A 300 -13.29 8.80 -9.07
C SER A 300 -14.40 9.19 -8.10
N CYS A 301 -14.99 8.24 -7.37
CA CYS A 301 -15.95 8.50 -6.31
C CYS A 301 -15.38 9.36 -5.17
N MET A 302 -14.05 9.40 -5.02
CA MET A 302 -13.34 10.35 -4.18
C MET A 302 -12.96 11.65 -4.92
N GLY A 303 -13.89 12.18 -5.74
CA GLY A 303 -13.91 13.58 -6.17
C GLY A 303 -12.87 14.00 -7.22
N ALA A 304 -12.94 13.45 -8.43
CA ALA A 304 -12.19 13.95 -9.59
C ALA A 304 -13.12 14.35 -10.76
N SER A 305 -12.83 15.49 -11.42
CA SER A 305 -13.59 16.01 -12.57
C SER A 305 -12.80 15.88 -13.89
N ALA A 306 -13.52 15.61 -14.98
CA ALA A 306 -12.97 15.09 -16.23
C ALA A 306 -12.35 16.15 -17.18
N GLY A 307 -11.43 15.69 -18.05
CA GLY A 307 -11.01 16.42 -19.25
C GLY A 307 -9.71 15.90 -19.89
N ALA A 308 -9.83 15.17 -21.00
CA ALA A 308 -8.71 14.76 -21.86
C ALA A 308 -8.95 15.18 -23.32
N ASP A 309 -7.87 15.46 -24.06
CA ASP A 309 -7.66 15.32 -25.53
C ASP A 309 -6.86 16.47 -26.18
N SER A 310 -5.56 16.25 -26.42
CA SER A 310 -4.79 16.67 -27.62
C SER A 310 -3.27 16.42 -27.43
N CYS A 311 -2.58 15.94 -28.48
CA CYS A 311 -1.15 15.58 -28.44
C CYS A 311 -0.31 16.44 -29.43
N PRO A 312 0.88 16.98 -29.04
CA PRO A 312 1.57 18.02 -29.81
C PRO A 312 2.63 17.61 -30.87
N CYS A 313 3.31 16.46 -30.81
CA CYS A 313 4.44 16.12 -31.73
C CYS A 313 4.15 14.96 -32.71
N SER A 314 3.00 14.96 -33.38
CA SER A 314 2.68 13.97 -34.43
C SER A 314 3.58 14.14 -35.68
N GLY A 315 4.44 13.14 -35.96
CA GLY A 315 5.16 13.02 -37.24
C GLY A 315 6.69 12.84 -37.20
N VAL A 316 7.31 12.65 -36.03
CA VAL A 316 8.79 12.51 -35.87
C VAL A 316 9.18 11.34 -34.95
N THR A 317 10.36 10.75 -35.18
CA THR A 317 10.90 9.56 -34.48
C THR A 317 11.80 9.93 -33.26
N PRO A 318 12.16 8.99 -32.36
CA PRO A 318 11.86 9.05 -30.93
C PRO A 318 12.76 9.96 -30.09
N CYS A 319 12.20 10.43 -28.96
CA CYS A 319 12.81 11.38 -28.03
C CYS A 319 13.93 10.79 -27.16
N ASN A 320 15.12 10.59 -27.74
CA ASN A 320 16.33 10.32 -26.97
C ASN A 320 17.22 11.58 -26.91
N HIS A 321 17.37 12.13 -25.70
CA HIS A 321 18.57 12.81 -25.13
C HIS A 321 18.35 14.20 -24.48
N HIS A 322 17.39 15.04 -24.90
CA HIS A 322 17.32 16.45 -24.40
C HIS A 322 15.95 17.04 -24.01
N GLY A 323 14.83 16.34 -24.20
CA GLY A 323 13.50 16.81 -23.75
C GLY A 323 12.81 17.82 -24.68
N THR A 324 13.22 17.87 -25.95
CA THR A 324 12.69 18.76 -27.01
C THR A 324 12.39 17.99 -28.30
N CYS A 325 11.43 18.46 -29.11
CA CYS A 325 11.16 17.90 -30.45
C CYS A 325 12.20 18.45 -31.46
N GLU A 326 13.20 17.64 -31.82
CA GLU A 326 14.34 18.03 -32.69
C GLU A 326 14.28 17.44 -34.11
N ARG A 327 14.80 18.18 -35.10
CA ARG A 327 14.96 17.70 -36.49
C ARG A 327 16.42 17.71 -36.95
N ARG A 328 16.89 16.59 -37.49
CA ARG A 328 18.26 16.45 -38.03
C ARG A 328 18.43 17.27 -39.32
N VAL A 329 19.45 18.13 -39.38
CA VAL A 329 19.73 18.99 -40.55
C VAL A 329 21.00 18.65 -41.31
N ALA A 330 21.99 18.00 -40.67
CA ALA A 330 23.18 17.50 -41.37
C ALA A 330 23.75 16.23 -40.74
N ALA A 331 24.14 15.26 -41.58
CA ALA A 331 24.83 14.05 -41.15
C ALA A 331 26.33 14.32 -40.93
N GLY A 332 26.83 13.99 -39.74
CA GLY A 332 28.26 14.08 -39.43
C GLY A 332 29.06 12.95 -40.09
N SER A 333 30.26 13.26 -40.60
CA SER A 333 31.21 12.25 -41.08
C SER A 333 32.27 11.95 -40.00
N ALA A 334 32.55 10.65 -39.82
CA ALA A 334 33.28 10.14 -38.66
C ALA A 334 34.61 10.86 -38.38
N GLY A 335 34.72 11.42 -37.17
CA GLY A 335 35.99 11.85 -36.59
C GLY A 335 36.46 13.29 -36.88
N LYS A 336 35.71 14.14 -37.60
CA LYS A 336 36.13 15.54 -37.85
C LYS A 336 35.09 16.66 -37.65
N ARG A 337 33.79 16.38 -37.56
CA ARG A 337 32.77 17.35 -37.09
C ARG A 337 31.62 16.63 -36.36
N PRO A 338 31.01 17.24 -35.31
CA PRO A 338 29.80 16.71 -34.68
C PRO A 338 28.58 16.85 -35.62
N GLU A 339 27.53 16.09 -35.32
CA GLU A 339 26.24 16.20 -36.03
C GLU A 339 25.55 17.54 -35.76
N GLN A 340 24.61 17.92 -36.63
CA GLN A 340 23.81 19.13 -36.46
C GLN A 340 22.32 18.82 -36.49
N TRP A 341 21.66 19.25 -35.42
CA TRP A 341 20.24 19.14 -35.12
C TRP A 341 19.69 20.56 -34.90
N VAL A 342 18.43 20.79 -35.26
CA VAL A 342 17.73 22.04 -34.99
C VAL A 342 16.54 21.73 -34.08
N ASP A 343 16.49 22.45 -32.97
CA ASP A 343 15.32 22.57 -32.10
C ASP A 343 14.22 23.33 -32.88
N GLU A 344 13.09 22.69 -33.12
CA GLU A 344 11.94 23.32 -33.79
C GLU A 344 10.91 23.87 -32.79
N GLY A 345 11.16 23.70 -31.48
CA GLY A 345 10.32 24.17 -30.39
C GLY A 345 9.23 23.18 -29.99
N GLY A 346 9.17 22.88 -28.69
CA GLY A 346 8.22 21.95 -28.08
C GLY A 346 8.94 21.08 -27.04
N GLU A 347 8.44 21.04 -25.80
CA GLU A 347 8.98 20.17 -24.76
C GLU A 347 8.34 18.78 -24.88
N CYS A 348 9.16 17.74 -24.89
CA CYS A 348 8.71 16.35 -24.85
C CYS A 348 9.13 15.70 -23.53
N GLU A 349 8.16 15.06 -22.88
CA GLU A 349 8.35 14.31 -21.65
C GLU A 349 9.05 12.96 -21.95
N PRO A 350 10.04 12.50 -21.15
CA PRO A 350 10.70 11.21 -21.38
C PRO A 350 9.77 10.00 -21.28
N ASP A 351 8.60 10.17 -20.66
CA ASP A 351 7.67 9.13 -20.26
C ASP A 351 6.29 9.25 -20.92
N ALA A 352 6.18 10.01 -22.02
CA ALA A 352 4.98 9.96 -22.85
C ALA A 352 4.85 8.55 -23.46
N PRO A 353 3.73 7.82 -23.24
CA PRO A 353 3.53 6.52 -23.88
C PRO A 353 3.56 6.67 -25.40
N ASP A 354 4.10 5.67 -26.10
CA ASP A 354 4.16 5.64 -27.56
C ASP A 354 2.80 6.05 -28.13
N CYS A 355 2.79 7.15 -28.89
CA CYS A 355 1.57 7.75 -29.42
C CYS A 355 1.02 6.94 -30.60
N VAL A 356 0.54 5.72 -30.32
CA VAL A 356 -0.22 4.88 -31.26
C VAL A 356 -1.59 5.49 -31.49
N SER A 357 -1.65 6.42 -32.44
CA SER A 357 -2.92 6.88 -32.99
C SER A 357 -3.66 5.71 -33.64
N ALA A 358 -4.88 5.47 -33.17
CA ALA A 358 -5.76 4.39 -33.66
C ALA A 358 -6.34 4.72 -35.05
N ALA A 359 -5.49 4.76 -36.09
CA ALA A 359 -5.90 5.18 -37.43
C ALA A 359 -5.04 4.61 -38.59
N ALA A 360 -4.83 3.28 -38.68
CA ALA A 360 -4.36 2.64 -39.93
C ALA A 360 -4.60 1.11 -40.00
N ALA A 361 -5.85 0.65 -39.99
CA ALA A 361 -6.19 -0.75 -40.27
C ALA A 361 -6.44 -0.99 -41.78
N VAL A 362 -5.38 -1.21 -42.58
CA VAL A 362 -5.48 -1.84 -43.92
C VAL A 362 -4.23 -2.71 -44.16
N PRO A 363 -4.35 -3.99 -44.58
CA PRO A 363 -3.21 -4.90 -44.71
C PRO A 363 -2.51 -4.79 -46.07
N HIS A 364 -1.18 -4.96 -46.09
CA HIS A 364 -0.44 -5.27 -47.32
C HIS A 364 0.47 -6.49 -47.16
N THR A 365 0.54 -7.25 -48.25
CA THR A 365 0.99 -8.64 -48.33
C THR A 365 2.50 -8.78 -48.51
N SER A 366 2.99 -10.00 -48.26
CA SER A 366 4.33 -10.49 -48.57
C SER A 366 4.80 -10.20 -50.01
N HIS A 367 6.13 -10.08 -50.22
CA HIS A 367 6.91 -11.02 -51.07
C HIS A 367 8.44 -10.77 -51.04
N SER A 368 9.18 -11.88 -51.23
CA SER A 368 10.55 -12.05 -51.79
C SER A 368 11.80 -11.37 -51.18
N ALA A 369 12.55 -12.19 -50.43
CA ALA A 369 13.94 -12.63 -50.71
C ALA A 369 15.06 -11.62 -51.07
N GLY A 370 16.11 -11.63 -50.24
CA GLY A 370 17.43 -11.05 -50.54
C GLY A 370 18.49 -11.46 -49.52
N THR A 371 19.24 -12.53 -49.78
CA THR A 371 20.30 -13.08 -48.91
C THR A 371 21.66 -12.43 -49.15
N VAL A 372 22.30 -11.81 -48.14
CA VAL A 372 23.78 -11.78 -47.98
C VAL A 372 24.17 -11.55 -46.51
N GLY A 373 25.11 -12.35 -45.99
CA GLY A 373 26.17 -11.86 -45.09
C GLY A 373 25.92 -11.93 -43.57
N GLU A 374 26.61 -12.85 -42.91
CA GLU A 374 26.79 -12.85 -41.45
C GLU A 374 27.56 -11.61 -40.98
N HIS A 375 27.10 -10.98 -39.89
CA HIS A 375 27.96 -10.57 -38.77
C HIS A 375 27.08 -10.38 -37.52
N SER A 376 27.06 -11.39 -36.66
CA SER A 376 26.37 -11.35 -35.37
C SER A 376 27.14 -10.47 -34.38
N HIS A 377 26.84 -9.17 -34.34
CA HIS A 377 27.10 -8.37 -33.14
C HIS A 377 25.95 -8.59 -32.17
N ALA A 378 26.25 -9.30 -31.08
CA ALA A 378 25.34 -9.41 -29.94
C ALA A 378 25.03 -8.00 -29.42
N ALA A 379 23.74 -7.67 -29.32
CA ALA A 379 23.31 -6.54 -28.52
C ALA A 379 23.73 -6.81 -27.07
N GLY A 380 24.45 -5.86 -26.46
CA GLY A 380 24.91 -6.02 -25.08
C GLY A 380 23.73 -6.10 -24.13
N GLU A 381 23.75 -7.09 -23.23
CA GLU A 381 22.83 -7.15 -22.10
C GLU A 381 22.98 -5.86 -21.28
N HIS A 382 21.89 -5.10 -21.14
CA HIS A 382 21.85 -3.98 -20.21
C HIS A 382 21.94 -4.54 -18.79
N SER A 383 23.12 -4.44 -18.19
CA SER A 383 23.35 -4.81 -16.80
C SER A 383 22.35 -4.08 -15.89
N PRO A 384 21.59 -4.78 -15.02
CA PRO A 384 20.55 -4.16 -14.20
C PRO A 384 21.15 -3.07 -13.30
N SER A 385 20.48 -1.92 -13.24
CA SER A 385 20.99 -0.73 -12.56
C SER A 385 20.93 -0.88 -11.05
N MET A 386 22.01 -1.38 -10.43
CA MET A 386 22.20 -1.57 -8.97
C MET A 386 22.22 -0.26 -8.15
N ARG A 387 21.29 0.65 -8.45
CA ARG A 387 21.07 1.95 -7.81
C ARG A 387 19.60 2.07 -7.45
N ALA A 388 19.33 2.41 -6.19
CA ALA A 388 18.01 2.82 -5.74
C ALA A 388 18.08 4.24 -5.17
N GLY A 389 16.95 4.87 -4.89
CA GLY A 389 16.92 6.22 -4.32
C GLY A 389 15.58 6.91 -4.45
N ALA A 390 15.56 8.18 -4.04
CA ALA A 390 14.39 9.04 -4.08
C ALA A 390 14.79 10.46 -4.52
N ARG A 391 13.94 11.11 -5.31
CA ARG A 391 14.22 12.42 -5.92
C ARG A 391 12.97 13.30 -5.97
N LYS A 392 13.18 14.62 -6.04
CA LYS A 392 12.11 15.62 -6.07
C LYS A 392 11.18 15.48 -4.85
N ASP A 393 9.90 15.77 -5.02
CA ASP A 393 8.79 15.22 -4.25
C ASP A 393 8.79 13.69 -4.45
N PRO A 394 8.74 12.85 -3.39
CA PRO A 394 9.61 11.67 -3.37
C PRO A 394 9.20 10.52 -4.30
N HIS A 395 9.60 10.64 -5.57
CA HIS A 395 9.58 9.57 -6.55
C HIS A 395 10.71 8.59 -6.23
N LEU A 396 10.35 7.37 -5.85
CA LEU A 396 11.29 6.28 -5.57
C LEU A 396 11.75 5.60 -6.87
N SER A 397 12.95 5.04 -6.81
CA SER A 397 13.58 4.25 -7.86
C SER A 397 14.32 3.09 -7.22
N PHE A 398 14.25 1.90 -7.84
CA PHE A 398 14.67 0.65 -7.22
C PHE A 398 15.83 -0.05 -7.96
N ALA A 399 16.60 -0.87 -7.24
CA ALA A 399 17.90 -1.42 -7.67
C ALA A 399 17.89 -2.40 -8.86
N HIS A 400 16.71 -2.74 -9.38
CA HIS A 400 16.54 -3.56 -10.58
C HIS A 400 15.57 -2.91 -11.58
N GLY A 401 15.32 -1.60 -11.43
CA GLY A 401 14.24 -0.88 -12.10
C GLY A 401 12.94 -0.89 -11.29
N GLY A 402 11.98 -0.12 -11.78
CA GLY A 402 10.69 0.10 -11.13
C GLY A 402 10.66 1.33 -10.21
N HIS A 403 9.44 1.80 -9.96
CA HIS A 403 9.12 3.10 -9.40
C HIS A 403 7.89 3.05 -8.50
N ALA A 404 7.81 3.98 -7.55
CA ALA A 404 6.65 4.22 -6.70
C ALA A 404 6.79 5.63 -6.11
N ASP A 405 5.68 6.29 -5.78
CA ASP A 405 5.71 7.63 -5.19
C ASP A 405 5.42 7.55 -3.69
N PHE A 406 6.01 8.49 -2.93
CA PHE A 406 6.04 8.42 -1.48
C PHE A 406 5.84 9.79 -0.84
N ARG A 407 4.64 10.05 -0.32
CA ARG A 407 4.32 11.25 0.45
C ARG A 407 5.01 11.21 1.82
N GLY A 408 4.81 10.15 2.60
CA GLY A 408 5.17 10.11 4.01
C GLY A 408 4.39 11.10 4.88
N ARG A 409 4.71 11.15 6.18
CA ARG A 409 4.09 12.02 7.19
C ARG A 409 5.00 13.21 7.51
N ASN A 410 4.40 14.39 7.65
CA ASN A 410 5.12 15.62 7.98
C ASN A 410 5.92 15.50 9.29
N GLY A 411 7.21 15.85 9.24
CA GLY A 411 8.15 15.81 10.36
C GLY A 411 8.61 14.40 10.78
N ALA A 412 8.12 13.34 10.13
CA ALA A 412 8.49 11.97 10.47
C ALA A 412 9.83 11.55 9.82
N TYR A 413 10.52 10.62 10.46
CA TYR A 413 11.74 9.99 9.96
C TYR A 413 11.39 8.59 9.46
N TYR A 414 11.94 8.19 8.30
CA TYR A 414 11.71 6.88 7.71
C TYR A 414 13.03 6.15 7.45
N GLY A 415 13.06 4.85 7.72
CA GLY A 415 14.15 3.93 7.39
C GLY A 415 14.18 3.63 5.90
N PHE A 416 14.99 4.38 5.15
CA PHE A 416 15.16 4.18 3.70
C PHE A 416 16.02 2.95 3.40
N PHE A 417 17.00 2.67 4.26
CA PHE A 417 17.96 1.60 4.08
C PHE A 417 18.41 1.04 5.44
N SER A 418 18.47 -0.28 5.58
CA SER A 418 18.99 -0.98 6.75
C SER A 418 19.61 -2.33 6.36
N GLU A 419 20.85 -2.55 6.76
CA GLU A 419 21.58 -3.82 6.71
C GLU A 419 22.32 -4.03 8.04
N PRO A 420 22.93 -5.21 8.30
CA PRO A 420 23.79 -5.42 9.47
C PRO A 420 24.83 -4.31 9.65
N GLY A 421 24.69 -3.54 10.74
CA GLY A 421 25.62 -2.47 11.09
C GLY A 421 25.55 -1.17 10.26
N LEU A 422 24.62 -1.00 9.33
CA LEU A 422 24.41 0.27 8.60
C LEU A 422 22.90 0.57 8.42
N ALA A 423 22.48 1.75 8.83
CA ALA A 423 21.12 2.26 8.63
C ALA A 423 21.16 3.71 8.10
N VAL A 424 20.21 4.04 7.23
CA VAL A 424 20.02 5.39 6.71
C VAL A 424 18.55 5.77 6.84
N ASN A 425 18.32 6.81 7.65
CA ASN A 425 17.02 7.40 7.88
C ASN A 425 16.91 8.72 7.14
N VAL A 426 15.70 9.09 6.71
CA VAL A 426 15.44 10.35 6.02
C VAL A 426 14.22 11.01 6.65
N LYS A 427 14.30 12.32 6.91
CA LYS A 427 13.18 13.13 7.38
C LYS A 427 12.36 13.66 6.22
N VAL A 428 11.05 13.60 6.36
CA VAL A 428 10.06 14.06 5.38
C VAL A 428 9.31 15.26 5.96
N GLU A 429 9.16 16.33 5.19
CA GLU A 429 8.42 17.53 5.59
C GLU A 429 7.50 18.00 4.47
N GLU A 430 6.30 18.50 4.82
CA GLU A 430 5.34 19.00 3.84
C GLU A 430 5.81 20.28 3.15
N ALA A 431 5.48 20.40 1.86
CA ALA A 431 5.81 21.55 1.04
C ALA A 431 4.79 21.74 -0.07
N SER A 432 4.28 22.97 -0.21
CA SER A 432 3.56 23.43 -1.39
C SER A 432 4.55 23.97 -2.42
N PHE A 433 4.48 23.51 -3.67
CA PHE A 433 5.36 23.97 -4.76
C PHE A 433 4.63 23.94 -6.09
N SER A 434 5.01 24.83 -7.01
CA SER A 434 4.38 24.89 -8.34
C SER A 434 5.23 24.20 -9.40
N ILE A 435 4.60 23.33 -10.19
CA ILE A 435 5.18 22.66 -11.36
C ILE A 435 4.45 23.11 -12.64
N LYS A 436 4.78 22.50 -13.80
CA LYS A 436 4.18 22.82 -15.11
C LYS A 436 4.16 24.33 -15.40
N ARG A 437 5.33 24.98 -15.21
CA ARG A 437 5.55 26.43 -15.35
C ARG A 437 4.63 27.33 -14.50
N GLY A 438 4.16 26.82 -13.36
CA GLY A 438 3.24 27.53 -12.47
C GLY A 438 1.76 27.21 -12.71
N ALA A 439 1.43 26.36 -13.69
CA ALA A 439 0.05 25.98 -13.99
C ALA A 439 -0.55 25.03 -12.94
N LEU A 440 0.27 24.25 -12.25
CA LEU A 440 -0.15 23.32 -11.19
C LEU A 440 0.59 23.64 -9.88
N THR A 441 -0.16 23.82 -8.80
CA THR A 441 0.36 23.81 -7.42
C THR A 441 0.17 22.42 -6.83
N VAL A 442 1.23 21.88 -6.25
CA VAL A 442 1.26 20.57 -5.60
C VAL A 442 1.50 20.77 -4.10
N ASP A 443 0.61 20.24 -3.28
CA ASP A 443 0.78 20.06 -1.84
C ASP A 443 1.33 18.65 -1.59
N GLY A 444 2.66 18.54 -1.63
CA GLY A 444 3.39 17.29 -1.43
C GLY A 444 4.30 17.36 -0.23
N THR A 445 5.39 16.60 -0.30
CA THR A 445 6.47 16.60 0.69
C THR A 445 7.83 16.70 0.02
N PHE A 446 8.85 16.98 0.81
CA PHE A 446 10.24 16.80 0.40
C PHE A 446 11.01 16.06 1.48
N LEU A 447 12.07 15.37 1.05
CA LEU A 447 13.13 14.90 1.95
C LEU A 447 13.97 16.11 2.37
N THR A 448 14.22 16.33 3.65
CA THR A 448 14.92 17.56 4.14
C THR A 448 16.14 17.29 5.00
N GLU A 449 16.21 16.13 5.65
CA GLU A 449 17.36 15.68 6.43
C GLU A 449 17.67 14.21 6.11
N LEU A 450 18.96 13.84 6.09
CA LEU A 450 19.41 12.44 5.94
C LEU A 450 20.36 12.09 7.07
N HIS A 451 20.18 10.93 7.68
CA HIS A 451 20.91 10.50 8.87
C HIS A 451 21.48 9.10 8.65
N VAL A 452 22.80 8.97 8.82
CA VAL A 452 23.53 7.71 8.68
C VAL A 452 23.94 7.24 10.08
N VAL A 453 23.59 6.01 10.41
CA VAL A 453 24.05 5.29 11.60
C VAL A 453 24.86 4.09 11.14
N ALA A 454 26.10 3.95 11.61
CA ALA A 454 26.95 2.82 11.25
C ALA A 454 27.74 2.26 12.44
N ARG A 455 28.05 0.97 12.39
CA ARG A 455 29.03 0.28 13.24
C ARG A 455 30.33 0.14 12.44
N VAL A 456 31.42 0.74 12.90
CA VAL A 456 32.70 0.77 12.18
C VAL A 456 33.87 0.27 13.02
N GLY A 457 35.01 0.01 12.38
CA GLY A 457 36.22 -0.52 13.02
C GLY A 457 36.14 -2.02 13.31
N GLY A 458 35.36 -2.76 12.50
CA GLY A 458 35.19 -4.22 12.60
C GLY A 458 34.78 -4.69 13.99
N THR A 459 35.59 -5.55 14.61
CA THR A 459 35.32 -6.13 15.94
C THR A 459 35.16 -5.10 17.07
N LYS A 460 35.62 -3.85 16.88
CA LYS A 460 35.43 -2.76 17.85
C LYS A 460 34.02 -2.17 17.83
N ARG A 461 33.21 -2.43 16.79
CA ARG A 461 31.81 -1.98 16.58
C ARG A 461 31.56 -0.54 17.06
N LYS A 462 32.47 0.38 16.72
CA LYS A 462 32.40 1.80 17.10
C LYS A 462 31.18 2.43 16.47
N LEU A 463 30.42 3.22 17.23
CA LEU A 463 29.28 3.94 16.68
C LEU A 463 29.76 5.14 15.85
N PHE A 464 29.24 5.24 14.64
CA PHE A 464 29.32 6.40 13.76
C PHE A 464 27.91 6.96 13.56
N LEU A 465 27.78 8.27 13.66
CA LEU A 465 26.53 9.02 13.43
C LEU A 465 26.84 10.21 12.53
N ALA A 466 26.02 10.48 11.52
CA ALA A 466 26.12 11.72 10.75
C ALA A 466 24.77 12.14 10.17
N SER A 467 24.42 13.40 10.31
CA SER A 467 23.23 14.02 9.71
C SER A 467 23.63 15.05 8.65
N PHE A 468 23.06 14.96 7.46
CA PHE A 468 23.06 16.00 6.44
C PHE A 468 21.78 16.84 6.56
N TRP A 469 21.91 18.16 6.62
CA TRP A 469 20.81 19.11 6.80
C TRP A 469 20.66 20.00 5.56
N ALA A 470 19.51 19.91 4.86
CA ALA A 470 19.27 20.76 3.69
C ALA A 470 19.18 22.26 4.06
N SER A 471 18.70 22.55 5.27
CA SER A 471 18.54 23.90 5.84
C SER A 471 19.86 24.65 6.09
N GLU A 472 21.00 23.96 6.13
CA GLU A 472 22.34 24.56 6.27
C GLU A 472 22.95 25.02 4.93
N LEU A 473 22.20 24.88 3.83
CA LEU A 473 22.58 25.39 2.50
C LEU A 473 22.22 26.87 2.37
N ASN A 474 23.18 27.66 1.88
CA ASN A 474 22.99 29.10 1.66
C ASN A 474 22.42 29.40 0.26
N GLU A 475 22.23 30.69 -0.03
CA GLU A 475 21.75 31.24 -1.31
C GLU A 475 22.60 30.88 -2.55
N ASN A 476 23.74 30.21 -2.40
CA ASN A 476 24.55 29.67 -3.49
C ASN A 476 24.51 28.12 -3.56
N ASN A 477 23.58 27.49 -2.83
CA ASN A 477 23.37 26.04 -2.73
C ASN A 477 24.63 25.29 -2.25
N TRP A 478 25.27 25.78 -1.18
CA TRP A 478 26.33 25.08 -0.44
C TRP A 478 26.35 25.59 1.00
N GLY A 479 27.03 24.90 1.92
CA GLY A 479 27.17 25.37 3.31
C GLY A 479 28.47 24.91 3.97
N TRP A 480 28.86 25.58 5.06
CA TRP A 480 30.07 25.23 5.83
C TRP A 480 29.83 24.17 6.92
N ARG A 481 28.55 23.89 7.25
CA ARG A 481 28.14 23.04 8.38
C ARG A 481 27.02 22.06 8.00
N VAL A 482 26.89 21.73 6.71
CA VAL A 482 25.82 20.86 6.17
C VAL A 482 25.82 19.45 6.75
N ILE A 483 26.95 18.96 7.25
CA ILE A 483 27.01 17.70 8.00
C ILE A 483 27.46 17.96 9.43
N ASN A 484 26.69 17.44 10.38
CA ASN A 484 27.07 17.28 11.79
C ASN A 484 27.15 15.78 12.10
N GLY A 485 28.20 15.32 12.78
CA GLY A 485 28.33 13.89 13.10
C GLY A 485 29.27 13.59 14.27
N SER A 486 29.40 12.30 14.59
CA SER A 486 30.37 11.78 15.55
C SER A 486 30.96 10.44 15.12
N CYS A 487 32.22 10.22 15.45
CA CYS A 487 32.96 8.99 15.17
C CYS A 487 33.54 8.49 16.49
N ALA A 488 33.01 7.37 17.02
CA ALA A 488 33.37 6.85 18.34
C ALA A 488 33.29 7.92 19.47
N GLY A 489 32.24 8.74 19.45
CA GLY A 489 32.03 9.85 20.40
C GLY A 489 32.77 11.15 20.06
N HIS A 490 33.73 11.15 19.13
CA HIS A 490 34.39 12.37 18.68
C HIS A 490 33.54 13.11 17.64
N VAL A 491 32.96 14.23 18.03
CA VAL A 491 32.14 15.07 17.15
C VAL A 491 32.94 15.73 16.03
N PHE A 492 32.30 15.96 14.89
CA PHE A 492 32.85 16.68 13.74
C PHE A 492 31.75 17.43 12.99
N GLN A 493 32.14 18.44 12.21
CA GLN A 493 31.28 19.16 11.28
C GLN A 493 31.98 19.22 9.92
N LEU A 494 31.22 19.13 8.82
CA LEU A 494 31.73 19.26 7.46
C LEU A 494 30.87 20.24 6.65
N GLY A 495 31.54 20.88 5.71
CA GLY A 495 30.96 21.77 4.71
C GLY A 495 31.54 21.50 3.33
N LYS A 496 31.25 22.38 2.37
CA LYS A 496 31.84 22.40 1.02
C LYS A 496 33.35 22.07 1.03
N GLY A 497 33.75 21.04 0.29
CA GLY A 497 35.13 20.56 0.18
C GLY A 497 35.63 19.81 1.41
N GLY A 498 34.75 19.51 2.37
CA GLY A 498 35.07 18.78 3.59
C GLY A 498 35.18 17.28 3.35
N PHE A 499 36.17 16.66 3.98
CA PHE A 499 36.37 15.22 3.97
C PHE A 499 36.53 14.70 5.41
N ARG A 500 35.97 13.53 5.69
CA ARG A 500 36.20 12.81 6.95
C ARG A 500 36.29 11.31 6.68
N ARG A 501 37.20 10.65 7.38
CA ARG A 501 37.24 9.18 7.46
C ARG A 501 37.05 8.73 8.90
N CYS A 502 36.19 7.75 9.11
CA CYS A 502 35.96 7.05 10.37
C CYS A 502 36.18 5.56 10.11
N GLU A 503 37.40 5.08 10.34
CA GLU A 503 37.82 3.70 10.03
C GLU A 503 37.62 3.36 8.54
N GLU A 504 36.72 2.43 8.20
CA GLU A 504 36.32 2.04 6.84
C GLU A 504 35.31 2.99 6.19
N LEU A 505 34.59 3.82 6.95
CA LEU A 505 33.58 4.74 6.41
C LEU A 505 34.20 6.09 6.03
N GLY A 506 34.02 6.49 4.77
CA GLY A 506 34.41 7.81 4.25
C GLY A 506 33.21 8.74 4.06
N ILE A 507 33.43 10.04 4.25
CA ILE A 507 32.50 11.13 3.89
C ILE A 507 33.27 12.13 3.03
N GLU A 508 32.74 12.45 1.87
CA GLU A 508 33.24 13.52 1.00
C GLU A 508 32.11 14.47 0.63
N VAL A 509 32.33 15.79 0.77
CA VAL A 509 31.32 16.83 0.54
C VAL A 509 31.73 17.72 -0.63
N ASP A 510 31.00 17.66 -1.72
CA ASP A 510 31.14 18.57 -2.86
C ASP A 510 29.94 19.50 -2.99
N MET A 511 30.17 20.80 -2.77
CA MET A 511 29.18 21.87 -2.85
C MET A 511 27.92 21.62 -2.00
N ALA A 512 26.87 21.07 -2.62
CA ALA A 512 25.57 20.75 -2.04
C ALA A 512 25.38 19.26 -1.76
N SER A 513 26.32 18.42 -2.17
CA SER A 513 26.20 16.97 -2.20
C SER A 513 27.21 16.36 -1.23
N ALA A 514 26.88 15.18 -0.69
CA ALA A 514 27.83 14.39 0.08
C ALA A 514 27.70 12.91 -0.28
N ALA A 515 28.84 12.23 -0.33
CA ALA A 515 28.94 10.79 -0.49
C ALA A 515 29.43 10.16 0.81
N PHE A 516 28.63 9.27 1.38
CA PHE A 516 29.02 8.35 2.45
C PHE A 516 29.38 7.02 1.82
N SER A 517 30.62 6.58 1.98
CA SER A 517 31.15 5.40 1.28
C SER A 517 31.65 4.37 2.29
N THR A 518 31.23 3.12 2.11
CA THR A 518 31.79 1.94 2.79
C THR A 518 32.48 1.04 1.75
N ARG A 519 32.76 -0.23 2.10
CA ARG A 519 33.26 -1.22 1.13
C ARG A 519 32.22 -1.56 0.05
N ASN A 520 30.95 -1.66 0.45
CA ASN A 520 29.87 -2.25 -0.35
C ASN A 520 28.81 -1.23 -0.77
N TRP A 521 28.82 -0.02 -0.20
CA TRP A 521 27.80 1.01 -0.43
C TRP A 521 28.40 2.38 -0.68
N THR A 522 27.80 3.09 -1.63
CA THR A 522 27.93 4.55 -1.76
C THR A 522 26.54 5.18 -1.63
N ILE A 523 26.31 5.88 -0.52
CA ILE A 523 25.10 6.65 -0.26
C ILE A 523 25.39 8.10 -0.65
N THR A 524 24.76 8.60 -1.70
CA THR A 524 24.88 10.00 -2.15
C THR A 524 23.64 10.77 -1.78
N VAL A 525 23.81 11.83 -1.00
CA VAL A 525 22.79 12.86 -0.74
C VAL A 525 23.12 14.11 -1.55
N ARG A 526 22.11 14.76 -2.12
CA ARG A 526 22.25 16.04 -2.83
C ARG A 526 21.20 17.03 -2.35
N GLY A 527 21.67 18.13 -1.77
CA GLY A 527 20.86 19.32 -1.51
C GLY A 527 20.49 20.07 -2.78
N ASN A 528 19.20 20.35 -2.94
CA ASN A 528 18.60 21.12 -4.01
C ASN A 528 17.76 22.26 -3.41
N ARG A 529 17.67 23.37 -4.17
CA ARG A 529 16.85 24.52 -3.81
C ARG A 529 15.36 24.17 -3.92
N GLY A 530 14.57 24.68 -2.99
CA GLY A 530 13.13 24.49 -2.90
C GLY A 530 12.59 25.22 -1.66
N PRO A 531 11.26 25.23 -1.43
CA PRO A 531 10.63 25.97 -0.34
C PRO A 531 11.28 25.75 1.04
N ASN A 532 11.63 24.50 1.37
CA ASN A 532 12.26 24.12 2.65
C ASN A 532 13.73 23.67 2.51
N HIS A 533 14.34 23.81 1.32
CA HIS A 533 15.49 23.04 0.83
C HIS A 533 15.26 21.52 0.83
N ARG A 534 15.41 20.87 -0.33
CA ARG A 534 15.10 19.45 -0.49
C ARG A 534 16.35 18.60 -0.75
N LEU A 535 16.26 17.32 -0.44
CA LEU A 535 17.29 16.31 -0.70
C LEU A 535 16.85 15.36 -1.81
N ASP A 536 17.73 15.08 -2.75
CA ASP A 536 17.70 13.82 -3.48
C ASP A 536 18.66 12.83 -2.78
N VAL A 537 18.26 11.57 -2.66
CA VAL A 537 19.08 10.51 -2.04
C VAL A 537 19.24 9.37 -3.03
N SER A 538 20.43 8.77 -3.12
CA SER A 538 20.63 7.53 -3.87
C SER A 538 21.64 6.61 -3.21
N PHE A 539 21.40 5.32 -3.37
CA PHE A 539 22.17 4.21 -2.84
C PHE A 539 22.72 3.44 -4.04
N LEU A 540 24.04 3.21 -4.05
CA LEU A 540 24.71 2.39 -5.06
C LEU A 540 25.35 1.19 -4.35
N ALA A 541 24.98 -0.01 -4.77
CA ALA A 541 25.58 -1.25 -4.30
C ALA A 541 26.88 -1.56 -5.07
N ALA A 542 27.83 -2.21 -4.40
CA ALA A 542 29.06 -2.70 -4.97
C ALA A 542 29.38 -4.12 -4.47
N GLY A 543 29.94 -4.96 -5.34
CA GLY A 543 30.37 -6.32 -4.99
C GLY A 543 29.22 -7.23 -4.55
N ASP A 544 29.32 -7.76 -3.33
CA ASP A 544 28.43 -8.75 -2.71
C ASP A 544 27.33 -8.12 -1.83
N ALA A 545 27.13 -6.80 -1.89
CA ALA A 545 26.23 -6.04 -1.02
C ALA A 545 24.81 -6.62 -0.83
N ALA A 546 24.21 -7.20 -1.87
CA ALA A 546 22.89 -7.85 -1.80
C ALA A 546 22.84 -9.05 -0.83
N GLN A 547 23.97 -9.70 -0.53
CA GLN A 547 24.04 -10.86 0.39
C GLN A 547 23.73 -10.48 1.85
N ALA A 548 23.94 -9.22 2.24
CA ALA A 548 23.53 -8.68 3.54
C ALA A 548 21.99 -8.64 3.71
N ARG A 549 21.26 -8.85 2.60
CA ARG A 549 19.80 -8.74 2.44
C ARG A 549 19.26 -7.40 2.94
N PRO A 550 19.67 -6.24 2.41
CA PRO A 550 19.21 -4.95 2.90
C PRO A 550 17.68 -4.81 2.84
N HIS A 551 17.13 -4.02 3.76
CA HIS A 551 15.70 -3.66 3.83
C HIS A 551 15.55 -2.14 4.05
N GLY A 552 14.34 -1.65 4.31
CA GLY A 552 13.98 -0.24 4.25
C GLY A 552 13.28 0.12 2.94
N LEU A 553 12.68 1.32 2.86
CA LEU A 553 11.82 1.74 1.74
C LEU A 553 12.46 1.46 0.37
N VAL A 554 13.75 1.81 0.18
CA VAL A 554 14.51 1.48 -1.04
C VAL A 554 15.46 0.31 -0.86
N GLY A 555 15.92 0.04 0.37
CA GLY A 555 16.88 -1.03 0.66
C GLY A 555 16.38 -2.44 0.29
N GLN A 556 15.09 -2.73 0.49
CA GLN A 556 14.50 -4.03 0.16
C GLN A 556 14.59 -4.38 -1.35
N SER A 557 14.76 -3.38 -2.22
CA SER A 557 14.94 -3.64 -3.65
C SER A 557 16.26 -4.33 -3.98
N PHE A 558 17.32 -4.13 -3.19
CA PHE A 558 18.61 -4.84 -3.36
C PHE A 558 18.57 -6.30 -2.90
N SER A 559 17.50 -6.69 -2.19
CA SER A 559 17.23 -8.09 -1.80
C SER A 559 16.34 -8.84 -2.80
N SER A 560 15.82 -8.12 -3.82
CA SER A 560 15.01 -8.68 -4.90
C SER A 560 15.88 -8.96 -6.13
N LEU A 561 15.50 -9.93 -6.96
CA LEU A 561 16.04 -10.08 -8.32
C LEU A 561 15.15 -9.43 -9.40
N SER A 562 13.94 -9.02 -9.01
CA SER A 562 12.93 -8.41 -9.89
C SER A 562 12.75 -6.92 -9.58
N PRO A 563 12.39 -6.10 -10.58
CA PRO A 563 11.87 -4.75 -10.37
C PRO A 563 10.74 -4.71 -9.33
N ARG A 564 10.59 -3.59 -8.62
CA ARG A 564 9.45 -3.34 -7.71
C ARG A 564 8.68 -2.14 -8.23
N TYR A 565 7.36 -2.28 -8.36
CA TYR A 565 6.47 -1.22 -8.82
C TYR A 565 5.41 -0.97 -7.75
N GLY A 566 5.11 0.30 -7.50
CA GLY A 566 4.08 0.70 -6.57
C GLY A 566 3.26 1.84 -7.14
N LYS A 567 2.27 2.30 -6.37
CA LYS A 567 1.43 3.43 -6.76
C LYS A 567 2.28 4.66 -7.06
N GLN A 568 1.92 5.39 -8.11
CA GLN A 568 2.46 6.68 -8.48
C GLN A 568 1.33 7.71 -8.50
N ASP A 569 1.63 8.96 -8.18
CA ASP A 569 0.65 10.05 -8.19
C ASP A 569 0.51 10.61 -9.62
N VAL A 570 -0.72 10.76 -10.10
CA VAL A 570 -1.01 11.21 -11.48
C VAL A 570 -1.30 12.72 -11.49
N TYR A 571 -0.29 13.50 -11.87
CA TYR A 571 -0.33 14.96 -11.78
C TYR A 571 -1.17 15.60 -12.91
N PRO A 572 -2.26 16.35 -12.59
CA PRO A 572 -3.11 16.99 -13.61
C PRO A 572 -2.35 18.05 -14.43
N ALA A 573 -2.91 18.49 -15.56
CA ALA A 573 -2.25 19.48 -16.42
C ALA A 573 -2.08 20.86 -15.73
N SER A 574 -3.02 21.23 -14.87
CA SER A 574 -3.08 22.51 -14.15
C SER A 574 -3.97 22.41 -12.91
N GLY A 575 -3.94 23.42 -12.04
CA GLY A 575 -4.84 23.56 -10.89
C GLY A 575 -4.13 23.35 -9.56
N HIS A 576 -4.73 22.53 -8.69
CA HIS A 576 -4.22 22.17 -7.38
C HIS A 576 -4.26 20.64 -7.22
N PHE A 577 -3.22 20.06 -6.63
CA PHE A 577 -3.11 18.62 -6.44
C PHE A 577 -2.43 18.29 -5.11
N VAL A 578 -2.83 17.20 -4.45
CA VAL A 578 -2.25 16.71 -3.20
C VAL A 578 -1.69 15.32 -3.46
N THR A 579 -0.39 15.11 -3.24
CA THR A 579 0.21 13.78 -3.43
C THR A 579 -0.34 12.80 -2.39
N SER A 580 -0.51 11.54 -2.76
CA SER A 580 -1.24 10.54 -1.97
C SER A 580 -0.51 9.21 -1.79
N ALA A 581 0.39 8.85 -2.72
CA ALA A 581 1.04 7.55 -2.71
C ALA A 581 1.99 7.39 -1.51
N GLN A 582 2.06 6.18 -0.97
CA GLN A 582 2.87 5.81 0.20
C GLN A 582 3.83 4.66 -0.14
N ALA A 583 4.19 4.54 -1.42
CA ALA A 583 4.93 3.46 -2.04
C ALA A 583 4.27 2.06 -1.93
N GLU A 584 2.96 2.00 -1.71
CA GLU A 584 2.21 0.74 -1.66
C GLU A 584 2.42 -0.12 -2.92
N GLY A 585 2.44 -1.45 -2.76
CA GLY A 585 2.76 -2.40 -3.82
C GLY A 585 4.25 -2.56 -4.11
N ALA A 586 5.07 -1.51 -3.94
CA ALA A 586 6.53 -1.62 -4.06
C ALA A 586 7.21 -2.10 -2.76
N ILE A 587 6.66 -1.72 -1.60
CA ILE A 587 7.21 -2.01 -0.28
C ILE A 587 6.43 -3.14 0.42
N GLU A 588 7.11 -3.87 1.30
CA GLU A 588 6.48 -4.82 2.22
C GLU A 588 5.75 -4.08 3.35
N GLY A 589 4.46 -4.36 3.58
CA GLY A 589 3.65 -3.68 4.59
C GLY A 589 3.34 -2.21 4.26
N THR A 590 3.04 -1.39 5.28
CA THR A 590 2.65 0.03 5.10
C THR A 590 3.80 0.99 5.38
N SER A 591 3.68 2.25 4.96
CA SER A 591 4.72 3.28 5.19
C SER A 591 5.06 3.47 6.68
N GLU A 592 4.06 3.35 7.56
CA GLU A 592 4.16 3.48 9.01
C GLU A 592 5.18 2.51 9.61
N MET A 593 5.27 1.30 9.04
CA MET A 593 6.22 0.27 9.47
C MET A 593 7.69 0.67 9.25
N TYR A 594 7.94 1.63 8.36
CA TYR A 594 9.25 2.19 8.08
C TYR A 594 9.54 3.45 8.90
N GLN A 595 8.61 3.97 9.70
CA GLN A 595 8.89 5.12 10.57
C GLN A 595 9.87 4.73 11.69
N VAL A 596 10.85 5.59 11.95
CA VAL A 596 11.80 5.47 13.06
C VAL A 596 11.57 6.57 14.08
N ALA A 597 11.75 6.27 15.37
CA ALA A 597 11.43 7.18 16.46
C ALA A 597 12.27 8.47 16.50
N SER A 598 13.44 8.49 15.86
CA SER A 598 14.28 9.69 15.72
C SER A 598 15.28 9.54 14.57
N ALA A 599 15.88 10.66 14.17
CA ALA A 599 16.98 10.76 13.21
C ALA A 599 17.98 9.59 13.24
N HIS A 600 18.44 9.16 14.42
CA HIS A 600 19.44 8.10 14.57
C HIS A 600 18.92 6.84 15.29
N ASP A 601 17.61 6.67 15.46
CA ASP A 601 17.11 5.36 15.89
C ASP A 601 17.25 4.37 14.72
N THR A 602 17.67 3.16 15.04
CA THR A 602 17.87 2.09 14.04
C THR A 602 16.72 1.10 14.04
N ARG A 603 15.74 1.27 14.94
CA ARG A 603 14.59 0.39 15.10
C ARG A 603 13.36 0.97 14.38
N PHE A 604 12.89 0.19 13.44
CA PHE A 604 11.58 0.20 12.80
C PHE A 604 11.23 -1.28 12.54
N VAL A 605 10.06 -1.59 11.97
CA VAL A 605 9.62 -2.98 11.77
C VAL A 605 10.70 -3.77 11.03
N PHE A 606 10.97 -3.46 9.76
CA PHE A 606 11.91 -4.24 8.93
C PHE A 606 13.40 -3.93 9.17
N SER A 607 13.79 -3.48 10.36
CA SER A 607 15.19 -3.15 10.64
C SER A 607 16.10 -4.38 10.58
N ARG A 608 17.29 -4.19 10.01
CA ARG A 608 18.36 -5.18 9.95
C ARG A 608 19.66 -4.71 10.61
N PHE A 609 19.67 -3.55 11.24
CA PHE A 609 20.88 -2.94 11.81
C PHE A 609 21.59 -3.83 12.85
N ASP A 610 20.81 -4.56 13.65
CA ASP A 610 21.30 -5.50 14.66
C ASP A 610 21.21 -6.97 14.24
N ALA A 611 20.86 -7.24 12.98
CA ALA A 611 20.95 -8.58 12.43
C ALA A 611 22.41 -9.06 12.37
N VAL A 612 22.60 -10.37 12.42
CA VAL A 612 23.93 -10.99 12.23
C VAL A 612 24.32 -10.85 10.76
N GLU A 613 25.56 -10.45 10.49
CA GLU A 613 26.13 -10.50 9.13
C GLU A 613 26.03 -11.93 8.60
N ALA A 614 25.69 -12.09 7.31
CA ALA A 614 25.74 -13.39 6.67
C ALA A 614 27.22 -13.90 6.68
N PRO A 615 27.46 -15.17 7.04
CA PRO A 615 28.81 -15.71 7.23
C PRO A 615 29.61 -15.91 5.94
#